data_AF-A0AAN4ZHI1-F1
#
_entry.id   AF-A0AAN4ZHI1-F1
#
_cell.length_a   1.000
_cell.length_b   1.000
_cell.length_c   1.000
_cell.angle_alpha   90.00
_cell.angle_beta   90.00
_cell.angle_gamma   90.00
#
_symmetry.space_group_name_H-M   'P 1'
#
loop_
_entity.id
_entity.type
_entity.pdbx_description
1 polymer ?
#
loop_
_entity_poly.entity_id
_entity_poly.type
_entity_poly.pdbx_seq_one_letter_code
_entity_poly.pdbx_strand_id
1 'polypeptide(L)'
;NEIKEEPVNMKEELIEDFVEVKKEEPIFNIFCPSTGTSRPFEQSDPIIIDLPATEKVHFSICLNCTKFESDMRYFTVNPKKRELWVNAVRSTPEGRGALMAQLNAINRSYLCSSHFSPSDFVHYISGTRLASDAIPFYVVS
;
A
#
# COMPACT_ATOMS: atom_id res chain seq x y z
N ASN A 1 32.53 48.85 22.76
CA ASN A 1 32.69 47.38 22.77
C ASN A 1 31.96 46.78 21.61
N GLU A 2 32.72 46.62 20.53
CA GLU A 2 32.39 45.82 19.36
C GLU A 2 32.43 44.34 19.74
N ILE A 3 31.43 43.57 19.35
CA ILE A 3 31.60 42.15 19.01
C ILE A 3 30.89 41.97 17.67
N LYS A 4 31.71 41.68 16.67
CA LYS A 4 31.38 41.50 15.25
C LYS A 4 30.95 40.05 14.98
N GLU A 5 30.07 39.90 13.98
CA GLU A 5 30.05 38.85 12.93
C GLU A 5 29.80 37.37 13.37
N GLU A 6 29.06 36.51 12.67
CA GLU A 6 28.51 36.44 11.30
C GLU A 6 27.48 35.27 11.21
N PRO A 7 26.54 35.26 10.23
CA PRO A 7 25.59 34.15 10.03
C PRO A 7 26.22 32.97 9.25
N VAL A 8 26.07 31.76 9.79
CA VAL A 8 26.57 30.52 9.14
C VAL A 8 25.71 30.18 7.92
N ASN A 9 26.26 30.50 6.75
CA ASN A 9 25.82 30.09 5.43
C ASN A 9 26.25 28.64 5.18
N MET A 10 25.33 27.67 5.32
CA MET A 10 25.57 26.31 4.83
C MET A 10 25.15 26.24 3.37
N LYS A 11 26.18 26.17 2.53
CA LYS A 11 26.10 26.02 1.09
C LYS A 11 25.39 24.71 0.71
N GLU A 12 24.56 24.88 -0.29
CA GLU A 12 23.99 23.94 -1.23
C GLU A 12 25.04 22.95 -1.79
N GLU A 13 24.73 21.65 -1.76
CA GLU A 13 25.31 20.66 -2.69
C GLU A 13 24.17 19.94 -3.41
N LEU A 14 23.97 20.34 -4.67
CA LEU A 14 23.34 19.53 -5.71
C LEU A 14 24.09 18.21 -5.82
N ILE A 15 23.38 17.09 -5.81
CA ILE A 15 23.89 15.86 -6.43
C ILE A 15 23.01 15.61 -7.64
N GLU A 16 23.56 15.98 -8.79
CA GLU A 16 23.05 15.73 -10.14
C GLU A 16 23.07 14.23 -10.46
N ASP A 17 21.99 13.79 -11.12
CA ASP A 17 21.89 12.77 -12.16
C ASP A 17 22.87 11.58 -12.17
N PHE A 18 22.34 10.38 -11.85
CA PHE A 18 22.81 9.14 -12.46
C PHE A 18 21.69 8.46 -13.25
N VAL A 19 21.65 8.88 -14.53
CA VAL A 19 21.16 8.18 -15.73
C VAL A 19 21.61 6.71 -15.88
N GLU A 20 20.74 5.70 -15.72
CA GLU A 20 20.77 4.33 -16.33
C GLU A 20 22.07 3.48 -16.39
N VAL A 21 21.97 2.19 -16.02
CA VAL A 21 22.07 1.05 -16.95
C VAL A 21 21.41 -0.17 -16.29
N LYS A 22 20.42 -0.77 -16.98
CA LYS A 22 19.82 -2.08 -16.66
C LYS A 22 20.91 -3.14 -16.56
N LYS A 23 21.08 -3.76 -15.39
CA LYS A 23 21.73 -5.08 -15.30
C LYS A 23 20.64 -6.14 -15.38
N GLU A 24 20.30 -6.52 -16.60
CA GLU A 24 19.65 -7.81 -16.86
C GLU A 24 20.68 -8.90 -16.57
N GLU A 25 20.57 -9.53 -15.40
CA GLU A 25 21.39 -10.67 -15.03
C GLU A 25 20.87 -11.96 -15.73
N PRO A 26 21.78 -12.92 -16.00
CA PRO A 26 21.72 -13.76 -17.19
C PRO A 26 20.56 -14.75 -17.16
N ILE A 27 19.96 -14.99 -18.34
CA ILE A 27 18.97 -16.04 -18.58
C ILE A 27 19.61 -17.38 -18.18
N PHE A 28 19.30 -17.84 -16.96
CA PHE A 28 19.81 -19.10 -16.45
C PHE A 28 19.09 -20.22 -17.21
N ASN A 29 19.78 -20.82 -18.16
CA ASN A 29 19.27 -21.95 -18.92
C ASN A 29 19.31 -23.18 -17.99
N ILE A 30 18.26 -23.34 -17.16
CA ILE A 30 18.15 -24.45 -16.20
C ILE A 30 18.01 -25.75 -17.01
N PHE A 31 19.14 -26.42 -17.21
CA PHE A 31 19.19 -27.78 -17.73
C PHE A 31 18.58 -28.73 -16.69
N CYS A 32 17.51 -29.44 -17.04
CA CYS A 32 16.94 -30.47 -16.18
C CYS A 32 17.68 -31.79 -16.42
N PRO A 33 18.51 -32.29 -15.48
CA PRO A 33 19.28 -33.51 -15.68
C PRO A 33 18.40 -34.77 -15.78
N SER A 34 17.13 -34.68 -15.35
CA SER A 34 16.17 -35.78 -15.41
C SER A 34 15.56 -35.98 -16.79
N THR A 35 15.45 -34.91 -17.59
CA THR A 35 14.75 -34.95 -18.90
C THR A 35 15.67 -34.64 -20.07
N GLY A 36 16.90 -34.16 -19.84
CA GLY A 36 17.88 -33.89 -20.89
C GLY A 36 17.48 -32.76 -21.85
N THR A 37 16.49 -31.94 -21.49
CA THR A 37 15.93 -30.88 -22.32
C THR A 37 16.15 -29.51 -21.69
N SER A 38 16.48 -28.53 -22.54
CA SER A 38 16.42 -27.10 -22.18
C SER A 38 15.03 -26.57 -22.50
N ARG A 39 14.48 -25.69 -21.66
CA ARG A 39 13.15 -25.12 -21.86
C ARG A 39 13.11 -24.25 -23.13
N PRO A 40 12.08 -24.35 -24.00
CA PRO A 40 11.87 -23.40 -25.09
C PRO A 40 11.59 -22.01 -24.52
N PHE A 41 12.21 -20.98 -25.08
CA PHE A 41 12.03 -19.59 -24.66
C PHE A 41 10.78 -19.03 -25.35
N GLU A 42 9.58 -19.26 -24.81
CA GLU A 42 8.40 -18.49 -25.24
C GLU A 42 7.42 -18.21 -24.10
N GLN A 43 7.01 -16.95 -24.09
CA GLN A 43 5.79 -16.36 -23.53
C GLN A 43 5.79 -15.99 -22.04
N SER A 44 5.64 -14.69 -21.82
CA SER A 44 5.51 -14.01 -20.53
C SER A 44 4.26 -14.48 -19.78
N ASP A 45 4.41 -15.53 -18.99
CA ASP A 45 3.43 -15.94 -17.98
C ASP A 45 3.52 -15.02 -16.75
N PRO A 46 2.40 -14.79 -16.03
CA PRO A 46 2.40 -13.96 -14.83
C PRO A 46 3.39 -14.54 -13.81
N ILE A 47 4.21 -13.66 -13.22
CA ILE A 47 5.19 -14.03 -12.18
C ILE A 47 4.43 -14.61 -10.98
N ILE A 48 4.27 -15.92 -10.95
CA ILE A 48 3.90 -16.65 -9.73
C ILE A 48 5.20 -16.83 -8.95
N ILE A 49 5.39 -15.95 -7.96
CA ILE A 49 6.49 -16.07 -7.02
C ILE A 49 6.16 -17.26 -6.12
N ASP A 50 6.79 -18.41 -6.36
CA ASP A 50 6.77 -19.56 -5.44
C ASP A 50 7.58 -19.18 -4.18
N LEU A 51 6.91 -18.51 -3.25
CA LEU A 51 7.48 -18.12 -1.97
C LEU A 51 7.49 -19.34 -1.03
N PRO A 52 8.62 -19.69 -0.37
CA PRO A 52 8.67 -20.81 0.56
C PRO A 52 7.63 -20.64 1.68
N ALA A 53 6.98 -21.75 2.05
CA ALA A 53 5.81 -21.83 2.90
C ALA A 53 6.05 -21.51 4.40
N THR A 54 6.70 -20.38 4.72
CA THR A 54 6.90 -19.94 6.12
C THR A 54 6.54 -18.49 6.42
N GLU A 55 6.13 -17.68 5.45
CA GLU A 55 5.46 -16.40 5.73
C GLU A 55 4.28 -16.21 4.76
N LYS A 56 3.05 -16.42 5.24
CA LYS A 56 1.86 -15.98 4.51
C LYS A 56 1.86 -14.46 4.50
N VAL A 57 2.42 -13.86 3.45
CA VAL A 57 2.31 -12.42 3.25
C VAL A 57 0.84 -12.12 2.95
N HIS A 58 0.12 -11.64 3.98
CA HIS A 58 -1.29 -11.26 3.86
C HIS A 58 -1.39 -9.91 3.17
N PHE A 59 -1.36 -9.92 1.83
CA PHE A 59 -1.70 -8.75 1.06
C PHE A 59 -3.20 -8.50 1.14
N SER A 60 -3.59 -7.37 1.72
CA SER A 60 -4.99 -6.92 1.74
C SER A 60 -5.21 -5.91 0.62
N ILE A 61 -6.35 -6.02 -0.09
CA ILE A 61 -6.74 -5.07 -1.13
C ILE A 61 -7.53 -3.93 -0.49
N CYS A 62 -7.18 -2.69 -0.82
CA CYS A 62 -7.96 -1.53 -0.40
C CYS A 62 -9.29 -1.47 -1.16
N LEU A 63 -10.40 -1.36 -0.42
CA LEU A 63 -11.73 -1.27 -1.03
C LEU A 63 -11.95 0.01 -1.85
N ASN A 64 -11.20 1.08 -1.55
CA ASN A 64 -11.30 2.31 -2.31
C ASN A 64 -10.37 2.33 -3.54
N CYS A 65 -9.07 2.07 -3.33
CA CYS A 65 -8.07 2.18 -4.38
C CYS A 65 -7.88 0.90 -5.21
N THR A 66 -8.36 -0.25 -4.75
CA THR A 66 -8.07 -1.57 -5.34
C THR A 66 -6.59 -1.94 -5.41
N LYS A 67 -5.73 -1.20 -4.69
CA LYS A 67 -4.29 -1.44 -4.59
C LYS A 67 -3.96 -2.34 -3.40
N PHE A 68 -2.88 -3.11 -3.54
CA PHE A 68 -2.24 -3.80 -2.43
C PHE A 68 -1.31 -2.83 -1.71
N GLU A 69 -1.48 -2.70 -0.41
CA GLU A 69 -0.65 -1.84 0.42
C GLU A 69 -0.25 -2.60 1.69
N SER A 70 0.93 -2.28 2.23
CA SER A 70 1.41 -2.86 3.48
C SER A 70 0.73 -2.23 4.70
N ASP A 71 0.42 -0.93 4.65
CA ASP A 71 -0.20 -0.20 5.75
C ASP A 71 -1.71 0.03 5.54
N MET A 72 -2.49 -0.85 6.17
CA MET A 72 -3.92 -1.00 5.95
C MET A 72 -4.70 -0.92 7.28
N ARG A 73 -5.91 -0.37 7.21
CA ARG A 73 -6.83 -0.21 8.34
C ARG A 73 -8.10 -0.98 8.11
N TYR A 74 -8.53 -1.73 9.12
CA TYR A 74 -9.79 -2.45 9.09
C TYR A 74 -10.94 -1.47 8.88
N PHE A 75 -11.87 -1.86 8.01
CA PHE A 75 -13.14 -1.19 7.91
C PHE A 75 -13.88 -1.33 9.25
N THR A 76 -14.45 -0.23 9.72
CA THR A 76 -15.10 -0.21 11.02
C THR A 76 -16.27 -1.19 11.11
N VAL A 77 -16.38 -1.86 12.25
CA VAL A 77 -17.49 -2.76 12.60
C VAL A 77 -18.63 -2.03 13.30
N ASN A 78 -18.41 -0.79 13.76
CA ASN A 78 -19.45 0.02 14.36
C ASN A 78 -20.45 0.45 13.27
N PRO A 79 -21.74 0.13 13.37
CA PRO A 79 -22.71 0.35 12.29
C PRO A 79 -22.88 1.84 11.92
N LYS A 80 -22.88 2.74 12.92
CA LYS A 80 -23.01 4.18 12.68
C LYS A 80 -21.77 4.72 11.97
N LYS A 81 -20.58 4.35 12.47
CA LYS A 81 -19.31 4.77 11.84
C LYS A 81 -19.14 4.15 10.45
N ARG A 82 -19.64 2.93 10.26
CA ARG A 82 -19.60 2.21 8.98
C ARG A 82 -20.38 2.95 7.91
N GLU A 83 -21.58 3.44 8.22
CA GLU A 83 -22.36 4.27 7.30
C GLU A 83 -21.62 5.55 6.92
N LEU A 84 -21.01 6.26 7.89
CA LEU A 84 -20.21 7.45 7.61
C LEU A 84 -19.02 7.13 6.68
N TRP A 85 -18.32 6.03 6.91
CA TRP A 85 -17.20 5.60 6.08
C TRP A 85 -17.66 5.21 4.67
N VAL A 86 -18.79 4.51 4.53
CA VAL A 86 -19.38 4.19 3.22
C VAL A 86 -19.73 5.46 2.45
N ASN A 87 -20.37 6.42 3.12
CA ASN A 87 -20.73 7.70 2.52
C ASN A 87 -19.52 8.52 2.09
N ALA A 88 -18.41 8.42 2.82
CA ALA A 88 -17.17 9.11 2.49
C ALA A 88 -16.39 8.42 1.35
N VAL A 89 -16.41 7.09 1.27
CA VAL A 89 -15.69 6.31 0.25
C VAL A 89 -16.46 6.20 -1.08
N ARG A 90 -17.78 6.44 -1.07
CA ARG A 90 -18.64 6.39 -2.25
C ARG A 90 -19.59 7.57 -2.29
N SER A 91 -19.50 8.36 -3.37
CA SER A 91 -20.35 9.54 -3.57
C SER A 91 -21.76 9.21 -4.06
N THR A 92 -21.94 8.12 -4.81
CA THR A 92 -23.24 7.75 -5.40
C THR A 92 -24.06 6.84 -4.49
N PRO A 93 -25.40 6.98 -4.46
CA PRO A 93 -26.29 6.08 -3.70
C PRO A 93 -26.11 4.62 -4.08
N GLU A 94 -25.97 4.32 -5.37
CA GLU A 94 -25.79 2.96 -5.89
C GLU A 94 -24.44 2.38 -5.42
N GLY A 95 -23.37 3.18 -5.49
CA GLY A 95 -22.04 2.79 -5.02
C GLY A 95 -22.00 2.54 -3.53
N ARG A 96 -22.72 3.34 -2.73
CA ARG A 96 -22.89 3.13 -1.28
C ARG A 96 -23.61 1.82 -0.99
N GLY A 97 -24.72 1.56 -1.68
CA GLY A 97 -25.48 0.31 -1.54
C GLY A 97 -24.65 -0.92 -1.87
N ALA A 98 -23.93 -0.89 -2.99
CA ALA A 98 -23.05 -1.98 -3.41
C ALA A 98 -21.91 -2.23 -2.39
N LEU A 99 -21.26 -1.17 -1.91
CA LEU A 99 -20.20 -1.27 -0.91
C LEU A 99 -20.74 -1.83 0.42
N MET A 100 -21.91 -1.38 0.88
CA MET A 100 -22.52 -1.89 2.10
C MET A 100 -22.86 -3.38 1.99
N ALA A 101 -23.39 -3.83 0.84
CA ALA A 101 -23.65 -5.24 0.59
C ALA A 101 -22.34 -6.07 0.60
N GLN A 102 -21.27 -5.55 0.00
CA GLN A 102 -19.96 -6.18 0.02
C GLN A 102 -19.40 -6.32 1.46
N LEU A 103 -19.50 -5.26 2.27
CA LEU A 103 -19.07 -5.27 3.68
C LEU A 103 -19.86 -6.26 4.55
N ASN A 104 -21.09 -6.59 4.16
CA ASN A 104 -21.90 -7.59 4.86
C ASN A 104 -21.57 -9.02 4.41
N ALA A 105 -21.11 -9.21 3.17
CA ALA A 105 -20.72 -10.51 2.65
C ALA A 105 -19.30 -10.92 3.05
N ILE A 106 -18.40 -9.94 3.25
CA ILE A 106 -16.97 -10.18 3.50
C ILE A 106 -16.63 -9.83 4.96
N ASN A 107 -16.05 -10.79 5.69
CA ASN A 107 -15.71 -10.61 7.11
C ASN A 107 -14.54 -9.65 7.37
N ARG A 108 -13.70 -9.36 6.36
CA ARG A 108 -12.51 -8.51 6.51
C ARG A 108 -12.34 -7.61 5.30
N SER A 109 -12.52 -6.34 5.53
CA SER A 109 -12.42 -5.28 4.54
C SER A 109 -11.48 -4.21 5.05
N TYR A 110 -10.73 -3.58 4.14
CA TYR A 110 -9.63 -2.69 4.51
C TYR A 110 -9.61 -1.43 3.64
N LEU A 111 -9.02 -0.38 4.22
CA LEU A 111 -8.65 0.85 3.54
C LEU A 111 -7.17 1.14 3.79
N CYS A 112 -6.45 1.68 2.80
CA CYS A 112 -5.09 2.19 3.00
C CYS A 112 -5.09 3.27 4.09
N SER A 113 -4.00 3.36 4.87
CA SER A 113 -3.81 4.48 5.80
C SER A 113 -3.82 5.84 5.13
N SER A 114 -3.45 5.91 3.84
CA SER A 114 -3.46 7.14 3.04
C SER A 114 -4.85 7.72 2.82
N HIS A 115 -5.93 7.01 3.17
CA HIS A 115 -7.29 7.57 3.18
C HIS A 115 -7.65 8.30 4.47
N PHE A 116 -6.74 8.39 5.45
CA PHE A 116 -6.98 9.04 6.73
C PHE A 116 -5.98 10.17 6.93
N SER A 117 -6.38 11.19 7.68
CA SER A 117 -5.45 12.26 8.05
C SER A 117 -4.38 11.70 8.98
N PRO A 118 -3.11 12.16 8.91
CA PRO A 118 -2.09 11.80 9.90
C PRO A 118 -2.54 12.06 11.36
N SER A 119 -3.38 13.08 11.58
CA SER A 119 -3.96 13.40 12.90
C SER A 119 -4.99 12.39 13.40
N ASP A 120 -5.55 11.57 12.52
CA ASP A 120 -6.51 10.53 12.89
C ASP A 120 -5.83 9.32 13.55
N PHE A 121 -4.49 9.29 13.56
CA PHE A 121 -3.72 8.20 14.14
C PHE A 121 -3.30 8.51 15.57
N VAL A 122 -3.72 7.64 16.48
CA VAL A 122 -3.30 7.66 17.87
C VAL A 122 -2.25 6.58 18.08
N HIS A 123 -1.07 6.99 18.53
CA HIS A 123 0.07 6.11 18.77
C HIS A 123 0.08 5.62 20.22
N TYR A 124 0.13 4.31 20.38
CA TYR A 124 0.28 3.63 21.66
C TYR A 124 1.55 2.78 21.67
N ILE A 125 2.00 2.38 22.85
CA ILE A 125 3.12 1.43 23.00
C ILE A 125 2.82 0.11 22.26
N SER A 126 1.55 -0.31 22.22
CA SER A 126 1.10 -1.51 21.52
C SER A 126 0.91 -1.33 20.00
N GLY A 127 1.21 -0.16 19.46
CA GLY A 127 1.03 0.18 18.03
C GLY A 127 0.07 1.33 17.77
N THR A 128 -0.18 1.59 16.49
CA THR A 128 -0.99 2.73 16.02
C THR A 128 -2.43 2.31 15.77
N ARG A 129 -3.40 3.15 16.19
CA ARG A 129 -4.83 2.94 15.93
C ARG A 129 -5.47 4.21 15.39
N LEU A 130 -6.60 4.05 14.70
CA LEU A 130 -7.43 5.19 14.31
C LEU A 130 -8.20 5.74 15.51
N ALA A 131 -8.31 7.06 15.59
CA ALA A 131 -9.17 7.77 16.52
C ALA A 131 -10.64 7.34 16.34
N SER A 132 -11.44 7.50 17.40
CA SER A 132 -12.84 7.08 17.40
C SER A 132 -13.69 7.85 16.37
N ASP A 133 -13.32 9.07 16.05
CA ASP A 133 -13.96 10.00 15.13
C ASP A 133 -13.32 10.03 13.73
N ALA A 134 -12.19 9.35 13.52
CA ALA A 134 -11.53 9.27 12.21
C ALA A 134 -12.48 8.84 11.08
N ILE A 135 -12.57 9.63 10.01
CA ILE A 135 -13.38 9.36 8.81
C ILE A 135 -12.44 9.34 7.60
N PRO A 136 -12.49 8.32 6.73
CA PRO A 136 -11.67 8.28 5.54
C PRO A 136 -12.13 9.36 4.55
N PHE A 137 -11.23 9.91 3.74
CA PHE A 137 -11.59 10.81 2.65
C PHE A 137 -11.66 10.08 1.31
N TYR A 138 -12.52 10.59 0.42
CA TYR A 138 -12.61 10.12 -0.96
C TYR A 138 -11.35 10.53 -1.71
N VAL A 139 -10.57 9.56 -2.16
CA VAL A 139 -9.49 9.79 -3.12
C VAL A 139 -9.90 9.12 -4.42
N VAL A 140 -10.10 9.92 -5.46
CA VAL A 140 -10.09 9.43 -6.84
C VAL A 140 -8.63 9.29 -7.21
N SER A 141 -8.14 8.06 -7.28
CA SER A 141 -6.79 7.76 -7.78
C SER A 141 -6.79 7.62 -9.29
#